data_AF-A0A7X6L439-F1
#
_entry.id   AF-A0A7X6L439-F1
#
_cell.length_a   1.000
_cell.length_b   1.000
_cell.length_c   1.000
_cell.angle_alpha   90.00
_cell.angle_beta   90.00
_cell.angle_gamma   90.00
#
_symmetry.space_group_name_H-M   'P 1'
#
loop_
_entity.id
_entity.type
_entity.pdbx_description
1 polymer ?
#
loop_
_entity_poly.entity_id
_entity_poly.type
_entity_poly.pdbx_seq_one_letter_code
_entity_poly.pdbx_strand_id
1 'polypeptide(L)'
;MTAKAIGFVRKDLADDPRQDATTIRELADRVGYTLIEMLTPREEIEPDTATWLLARVHEHHAADVAIADERHIPEPMMDAVTAVCSVVTPIRIIPGHVRYPEG
;
A
#
# COMPACT_ATOMS: atom_id res chain seq x y z
N MET A 1 -6.29 -7.28 17.64
CA MET A 1 -6.96 -7.22 16.33
C MET A 1 -5.88 -7.28 15.26
N THR A 2 -6.17 -7.77 14.05
CA THR A 2 -5.17 -7.79 12.96
C THR A 2 -5.04 -6.39 12.38
N ALA A 3 -3.81 -5.93 12.12
CA ALA A 3 -3.60 -4.61 11.54
C ALA A 3 -4.19 -4.55 10.11
N LYS A 4 -4.77 -3.40 9.80
CA LYS A 4 -5.44 -3.13 8.52
C LYS A 4 -4.41 -2.71 7.48
N ALA A 5 -4.46 -3.33 6.31
CA ALA A 5 -3.55 -3.01 5.20
C ALA A 5 -4.31 -2.65 3.92
N ILE A 6 -3.73 -1.77 3.12
CA ILE A 6 -4.15 -1.48 1.74
C ILE A 6 -3.11 -2.09 0.80
N GLY A 7 -3.57 -2.88 -0.16
CA GLY A 7 -2.73 -3.34 -1.27
C GLY A 7 -2.68 -2.28 -2.35
N PHE A 8 -1.52 -2.03 -2.93
CA PHE A 8 -1.37 -1.00 -3.97
C PHE A 8 -0.59 -1.53 -5.17
N VAL A 9 -1.22 -1.51 -6.35
CA VAL A 9 -0.64 -1.98 -7.62
C VAL A 9 -0.69 -0.87 -8.66
N ARG A 10 0.48 -0.42 -9.10
CA ARG A 10 0.62 0.44 -10.27
C ARG A 10 0.79 -0.38 -11.53
N LYS A 11 -0.28 -0.54 -12.29
CA LYS A 11 -0.31 -1.36 -13.52
C LYS A 11 0.66 -0.89 -14.59
N ASP A 12 0.90 0.40 -14.67
CA ASP A 12 1.79 1.02 -15.64
C ASP A 12 3.27 0.79 -15.33
N LEU A 13 3.60 0.39 -14.10
CA LEU A 13 4.96 0.08 -13.65
C LEU A 13 5.17 -1.42 -13.34
N ALA A 14 4.11 -2.21 -13.45
CA ALA A 14 4.11 -3.64 -13.21
C ALA A 14 4.46 -4.41 -14.49
N ASP A 15 5.40 -5.35 -14.40
CA ASP A 15 5.65 -6.29 -15.51
C ASP A 15 4.47 -7.27 -15.67
N ASP A 16 3.90 -7.72 -14.54
CA ASP A 16 2.66 -8.51 -14.49
C ASP A 16 1.81 -8.06 -13.29
N PRO A 17 0.82 -7.17 -13.51
CA PRO A 17 -0.02 -6.65 -12.45
C PRO A 17 -0.84 -7.72 -11.72
N ARG A 18 -1.11 -8.87 -12.35
CA ARG A 18 -1.85 -9.98 -11.70
C ARG A 18 -0.95 -10.72 -10.74
N GLN A 19 0.30 -10.93 -11.12
CA GLN A 19 1.30 -11.52 -10.25
C GLN A 19 1.57 -10.61 -9.04
N ASP A 20 1.72 -9.30 -9.25
CA ASP A 20 1.95 -8.34 -8.15
C ASP A 20 0.78 -8.33 -7.14
N ALA A 21 -0.46 -8.30 -7.65
CA ALA A 21 -1.65 -8.40 -6.80
C ALA A 21 -1.70 -9.72 -6.00
N THR A 22 -1.20 -10.82 -6.58
CA THR A 22 -1.13 -12.12 -5.90
C THR A 22 -0.07 -12.09 -4.81
N THR A 23 1.12 -11.57 -5.10
CA THR A 23 2.20 -11.37 -4.13
C THR A 23 1.77 -10.49 -2.95
N ILE A 24 1.01 -9.43 -3.19
CA ILE A 24 0.49 -8.56 -2.11
C ILE A 24 -0.51 -9.31 -1.21
N ARG A 25 -1.39 -10.14 -1.78
CA ARG A 25 -2.33 -10.96 -0.99
C ARG A 25 -1.60 -11.97 -0.11
N GLU A 26 -0.66 -12.70 -0.70
CA GLU A 26 0.18 -13.66 0.02
C GLU A 26 1.01 -12.98 1.12
N LEU A 27 1.50 -11.77 0.85
CA LEU A 27 2.21 -10.96 1.84
C LEU A 27 1.33 -10.58 3.02
N ALA A 28 0.09 -10.13 2.77
CA ALA A 28 -0.85 -9.79 3.83
C ALA A 28 -1.19 -11.02 4.70
N ASP A 29 -1.46 -12.17 4.07
CA ASP A 29 -1.73 -13.43 4.77
C ASP A 29 -0.54 -13.87 5.62
N ARG A 30 0.68 -13.79 5.07
CA ARG A 30 1.91 -14.19 5.76
C ARG A 30 2.21 -13.34 6.99
N VAL A 31 1.91 -12.05 6.93
CA VAL A 31 2.17 -11.11 8.05
C VAL A 31 0.97 -11.03 9.01
N GLY A 32 -0.17 -11.62 8.66
CA GLY A 32 -1.38 -11.62 9.49
C GLY A 32 -2.14 -10.29 9.42
N TYR A 33 -2.02 -9.56 8.31
CA TYR A 33 -2.77 -8.33 8.07
C TYR A 33 -4.12 -8.61 7.44
N THR A 34 -5.10 -7.78 7.77
CA THR A 34 -6.37 -7.75 7.04
C THR A 34 -6.25 -6.80 5.86
N LEU A 35 -6.13 -7.36 4.66
CA LEU A 35 -6.14 -6.60 3.42
C LEU A 35 -7.56 -6.07 3.14
N ILE A 36 -7.79 -4.79 3.38
CA ILE A 36 -9.13 -4.17 3.27
C ILE A 36 -9.48 -3.84 1.81
N GLU A 37 -8.51 -3.36 1.07
CA GLU A 37 -8.71 -2.93 -0.31
C GLU A 37 -7.46 -3.21 -1.14
N MET A 38 -7.65 -3.53 -2.42
CA MET A 38 -6.58 -3.59 -3.42
C MET A 38 -6.78 -2.43 -4.39
N LEU A 39 -5.97 -1.39 -4.22
CA LEU A 39 -6.01 -0.19 -5.04
C LEU A 39 -5.20 -0.39 -6.32
N THR A 40 -5.76 0.13 -7.41
CA THR A 40 -5.10 0.14 -8.70
C THR A 40 -5.47 1.43 -9.42
N PRO A 41 -4.57 2.44 -9.43
CA PRO A 41 -4.84 3.72 -10.04
C PRO A 41 -5.27 3.57 -11.49
N ARG A 42 -6.30 4.33 -11.91
CA ARG A 42 -6.65 4.45 -13.33
C ARG A 42 -5.96 5.66 -13.95
N GLU A 43 -5.39 5.49 -15.14
CA GLU A 43 -4.56 6.50 -15.82
C GLU A 43 -5.27 7.85 -16.10
N GLU A 44 -6.60 7.92 -16.09
CA GLU A 44 -7.32 9.05 -16.71
C GLU A 44 -8.14 9.97 -15.77
N ILE A 45 -8.42 9.61 -14.51
CA ILE A 45 -9.43 10.35 -13.71
C ILE A 45 -9.10 10.53 -12.22
N GLU A 46 -7.87 10.27 -11.78
CA GLU A 46 -7.52 10.43 -10.36
C GLU A 46 -6.74 11.73 -10.11
N PRO A 47 -6.97 12.43 -8.97
CA PRO A 47 -5.98 13.35 -8.44
C PRO A 47 -4.63 12.61 -8.30
N ASP A 48 -3.54 13.36 -8.10
CA ASP A 48 -2.21 12.78 -7.86
C ASP A 48 -2.30 11.45 -7.08
N THR A 49 -1.73 10.38 -7.64
CA THR A 49 -1.85 9.02 -7.15
C THR A 49 -1.46 8.89 -5.67
N ALA A 50 -0.53 9.73 -5.20
CA ALA A 50 -0.15 9.79 -3.79
C ALA A 50 -1.31 10.31 -2.93
N THR A 51 -1.91 11.44 -3.29
CA THR A 51 -3.10 12.00 -2.61
C THR A 51 -4.24 10.99 -2.56
N TRP A 52 -4.50 10.28 -3.66
CA TRP A 52 -5.55 9.26 -3.70
C TRP A 52 -5.26 8.09 -2.74
N LEU A 53 -4.04 7.54 -2.74
CA LEU A 53 -3.64 6.49 -1.81
C LEU A 53 -3.76 6.97 -0.35
N LEU A 54 -3.26 8.16 -0.04
CA LEU A 54 -3.32 8.74 1.31
C LEU A 54 -4.75 8.92 1.81
N ALA A 55 -5.66 9.35 0.93
CA ALA A 55 -7.08 9.47 1.27
C ALA A 55 -7.67 8.12 1.68
N ARG A 56 -7.34 7.03 0.98
CA ARG A 56 -7.82 5.68 1.31
C ARG A 56 -7.17 5.11 2.57
N VAL A 57 -5.88 5.36 2.78
CA VAL A 57 -5.19 5.02 4.04
C VAL A 57 -5.91 5.67 5.22
N HIS A 58 -6.25 6.96 5.09
CA HIS A 58 -6.96 7.70 6.12
C HIS A 58 -8.39 7.17 6.34
N GLU A 59 -9.16 6.99 5.26
CA GLU A 59 -10.55 6.51 5.31
C GLU A 59 -10.68 5.14 6.00
N HIS A 60 -9.75 4.22 5.72
CA HIS A 60 -9.78 2.88 6.30
C HIS A 60 -9.02 2.75 7.62
N HIS A 61 -8.34 3.81 8.07
CA HIS A 61 -7.36 3.75 9.16
C HIS A 61 -6.36 2.61 8.94
N ALA A 62 -5.81 2.52 7.72
CA ALA A 62 -4.84 1.48 7.38
C ALA A 62 -3.50 1.78 8.07
N ALA A 63 -2.97 0.79 8.79
CA ALA A 63 -1.67 0.90 9.44
C ALA A 63 -0.51 0.68 8.46
N ASP A 64 -0.79 -0.03 7.36
CA ASP A 64 0.21 -0.49 6.40
C ASP A 64 -0.29 -0.37 4.96
N VAL A 65 0.62 -0.07 4.04
CA VAL A 65 0.44 -0.22 2.61
C VAL A 65 1.32 -1.36 2.12
N ALA A 66 0.73 -2.37 1.51
CA ALA A 66 1.42 -3.53 0.95
C ALA A 66 1.63 -3.37 -0.56
N ILE A 67 2.87 -3.52 -1.01
CA ILE A 67 3.29 -3.45 -2.42
C ILE A 67 4.15 -4.67 -2.77
N ALA A 68 4.13 -5.10 -4.04
CA ALA A 68 4.96 -6.22 -4.48
C ALA A 68 6.45 -5.84 -4.51
N ASP A 69 6.76 -4.62 -4.95
CA ASP A 69 8.08 -4.00 -4.85
C ASP A 69 7.99 -2.46 -4.96
N GLU A 70 9.14 -1.80 -4.84
CA GLU A 70 9.28 -0.35 -4.77
C GLU A 70 8.90 0.38 -6.06
N ARG A 71 8.82 -0.29 -7.20
CA ARG A 71 8.40 0.35 -8.45
C ARG A 71 7.00 0.91 -8.34
N HIS A 72 6.14 0.32 -7.50
CA HIS A 72 4.80 0.85 -7.30
C HIS A 72 4.78 2.18 -6.53
N ILE A 73 5.80 2.51 -5.74
CA ILE A 73 5.85 3.74 -4.93
C ILE A 73 7.21 4.44 -5.13
N PRO A 74 7.31 5.43 -6.04
CA PRO A 74 8.54 6.19 -6.24
C PRO A 74 8.87 7.06 -5.01
N GLU A 75 10.14 7.47 -4.86
CA GLU A 75 10.67 8.12 -3.64
C GLU A 75 9.81 9.27 -3.08
N PRO A 76 9.32 10.26 -3.88
CA PRO A 76 8.50 11.34 -3.32
C PRO A 76 7.17 10.85 -2.72
N MET A 77 6.61 9.78 -3.29
CA MET A 77 5.40 9.15 -2.79
C MET A 77 5.70 8.28 -1.57
N MET A 78 6.86 7.63 -1.53
CA MET A 78 7.32 6.83 -0.39
C MET A 78 7.39 7.69 0.87
N ASP A 79 7.97 8.88 0.78
CA ASP A 79 8.08 9.81 1.91
C ASP A 79 6.70 10.25 2.42
N ALA A 80 5.76 10.54 1.51
CA ALA A 80 4.41 10.96 1.86
C ALA A 80 3.61 9.83 2.53
N VAL A 81 3.71 8.60 2.02
CA VAL A 81 3.03 7.43 2.59
C VAL A 81 3.63 7.06 3.94
N THR A 82 4.97 7.03 4.05
CA THR A 82 5.66 6.71 5.30
C THR A 82 5.50 7.79 6.38
N ALA A 83 5.04 9.00 6.04
CA ALA A 83 4.64 9.97 7.03
C ALA A 83 3.39 9.53 7.84
N VAL A 84 2.54 8.65 7.30
CA VAL A 84 1.24 8.30 7.90
C VAL A 84 1.01 6.80 8.17
N CYS A 85 1.73 5.91 7.50
CA CYS A 85 1.64 4.45 7.69
C CYS A 85 2.95 3.76 7.27
N SER A 86 3.13 2.47 7.59
CA SER A 86 4.31 1.74 7.07
C SER A 86 4.08 1.29 5.63
N VAL A 87 5.17 1.05 4.89
CA VAL A 87 5.14 0.38 3.59
C VAL A 87 5.77 -1.00 3.73
N VAL A 88 5.05 -2.02 3.29
CA VAL A 88 5.40 -3.43 3.46
C VAL A 88 5.64 -4.03 2.09
N THR A 89 6.79 -4.65 1.91
CA THR A 89 7.18 -5.39 0.71
C THR A 89 7.49 -6.84 1.09
N PRO A 90 7.65 -7.76 0.12
CA PRO A 90 8.05 -9.14 0.41
C PRO A 90 9.42 -9.27 1.09
N ILE A 91 10.30 -8.27 0.92
CA ILE A 91 11.70 -8.29 1.35
C ILE A 91 11.92 -7.46 2.61
N ARG A 92 11.22 -6.34 2.76
CA ARG A 92 11.43 -5.37 3.84
C ARG A 92 10.16 -4.63 4.24
N ILE A 93 10.16 -4.12 5.46
CA ILE A 93 9.19 -3.14 5.96
C ILE A 93 9.91 -1.80 6.09
N ILE A 94 9.35 -0.77 5.46
CA ILE A 94 9.75 0.62 5.61
C ILE A 94 8.82 1.22 6.67
N PRO A 95 9.32 1.48 7.89
CA PRO A 95 8.46 1.88 9.00
C PRO A 95 7.86 3.26 8.77
N GLY A 96 6.56 3.40 9.06
CA GLY A 96 5.90 4.69 9.10
C GLY A 96 6.32 5.51 10.32
N HIS A 97 6.35 6.83 10.17
CA HIS A 97 6.62 7.79 11.25
C HIS A 97 5.46 7.89 12.26
N VAL A 98 4.24 7.62 11.81
CA VAL A 98 3.02 7.63 12.62
C VAL A 98 2.31 6.29 12.42
N ARG A 99 1.69 5.78 13.49
CA ARG A 99 0.81 4.60 13.43
C ARG A 99 -0.60 5.01 13.80
N TYR A 100 -1.58 4.67 12.97
CA TYR A 100 -2.98 4.76 13.39
C TYR A 100 -3.22 3.82 14.57
N PRO A 101 -4.01 4.23 15.58
CA PRO A 101 -4.36 3.35 16.68
C PRO A 101 -5.10 2.11 16.14
N GLU A 102 -4.72 0.93 16.64
CA GLU A 102 -5.43 -0.31 16.37
C GLU A 102 -6.85 -0.20 16.95
N GLY A 103 -7.81 0.16 16.10
CA GLY A 103 -9.24 0.27 16.46
C GLY A 103 -9.92 -1.08 16.56
#